data_AF-X0XZS3-F1
#
_entry.id   AF-X0XZS3-F1
#
_cell.length_a   1.000
_cell.length_b   1.000
_cell.length_c   1.000
_cell.angle_alpha   90.00
_cell.angle_beta   90.00
_cell.angle_gamma   90.00
#
_symmetry.space_group_name_H-M   'P 1'
#
loop_
_entity.id
_entity.type
_entity.pdbx_description
1 polymer ?
#
loop_
_entity_poly.entity_id
_entity_poly.type
_entity_poly.pdbx_seq_one_letter_code
_entity_poly.pdbx_strand_id
1 'polypeptide(L)'
;FTRNRAVKSPMNLPNFRKRGYHVVSLNNVVKWLAERCEAAGIEIYPGFAGAEILTEGNRVIGVRMGDMGIDKDGQPKSNFEPGMDILAKVTVLGEGVRGNLAKQLIQKFDLEGERPQVFETGVKEIWRIKPEKHQP
;
A
#
# COMPACT_ATOMS: atom_id res chain seq x y z
N PHE A 1 -13.65 -13.68 23.19
CA PHE A 1 -12.41 -14.46 23.40
C PHE A 1 -12.46 -15.12 24.76
N THR A 2 -12.37 -16.45 24.82
CA THR A 2 -12.33 -17.22 26.06
C THR A 2 -10.88 -17.33 26.55
N ARG A 3 -10.59 -16.84 27.76
CA ARG A 3 -9.21 -16.90 28.32
C ARG A 3 -8.71 -18.33 28.53
N ASN A 4 -9.62 -19.27 28.84
CA ASN A 4 -9.25 -20.62 29.31
C ASN A 4 -9.80 -21.75 28.42
N ARG A 5 -10.41 -21.43 27.27
CA ARG A 5 -11.03 -22.44 26.40
C ARG A 5 -10.62 -22.20 24.96
N ALA A 6 -10.13 -23.25 24.31
CA ALA A 6 -9.91 -23.32 22.88
C ALA A 6 -10.45 -24.69 22.41
N VAL A 7 -11.18 -24.70 21.30
CA VAL A 7 -11.66 -25.95 20.67
C VAL A 7 -10.85 -26.15 19.40
N LYS A 8 -10.11 -27.25 19.33
CA LYS A 8 -9.34 -27.60 18.14
C LYS A 8 -10.30 -28.03 17.04
N SER A 9 -10.17 -27.44 15.86
CA SER A 9 -10.88 -27.94 14.67
C SER A 9 -10.42 -29.38 14.38
N PRO A 10 -11.34 -30.32 14.10
CA PRO A 10 -10.99 -31.70 13.76
C PRO A 10 -10.34 -31.81 12.37
N MET A 11 -10.45 -30.78 11.53
CA MET A 11 -9.91 -30.78 10.17
C MET A 11 -9.14 -29.49 9.87
N ASN A 12 -8.04 -29.66 9.13
CA ASN A 12 -7.32 -28.56 8.49
C ASN A 12 -7.80 -28.43 7.04
N LEU A 13 -8.62 -27.40 6.77
CA LEU A 13 -9.19 -27.14 5.44
C LEU A 13 -8.09 -26.91 4.40
N PRO A 14 -8.29 -27.27 3.13
CA PRO A 14 -7.27 -27.15 2.08
C PRO A 14 -6.61 -25.76 2.00
N ASN A 15 -7.39 -24.68 2.16
CA ASN A 15 -6.93 -23.29 2.05
C ASN A 15 -5.93 -22.89 3.15
N PHE A 16 -5.93 -23.61 4.27
CA PHE A 16 -5.03 -23.42 5.41
C PHE A 16 -3.81 -24.37 5.39
N ARG A 17 -3.69 -25.25 4.39
CA ARG A 17 -2.49 -26.08 4.20
C ARG A 17 -1.40 -25.25 3.52
N LYS A 18 -0.29 -25.01 4.21
CA LYS A 18 0.80 -24.13 3.77
C LYS A 18 2.14 -24.85 3.54
N ARG A 19 2.12 -26.15 3.20
CA ARG A 19 3.36 -26.91 2.92
C ARG A 19 4.07 -26.28 1.70
N GLY A 20 5.35 -25.92 1.86
CA GLY A 20 6.15 -25.27 0.82
C GLY A 20 6.07 -23.74 0.80
N TYR A 21 5.32 -23.12 1.70
CA TYR A 21 5.27 -21.66 1.83
C TYR A 21 6.34 -21.17 2.79
N HIS A 22 6.79 -19.93 2.61
CA HIS A 22 7.77 -19.28 3.48
C HIS A 22 7.09 -18.28 4.42
N VAL A 23 7.60 -18.19 5.65
CA VAL A 23 7.27 -17.13 6.61
C VAL A 23 8.34 -16.06 6.52
N VAL A 24 7.98 -14.85 6.10
CA VAL A 24 8.91 -13.74 5.87
C VAL A 24 8.34 -12.40 6.33
N SER A 25 9.24 -11.45 6.60
CA SER A 25 8.86 -10.04 6.76
C SER A 25 8.66 -9.41 5.38
N LEU A 26 7.42 -9.08 5.03
CA LEU A 26 7.14 -8.40 3.75
C LEU A 26 7.90 -7.06 3.64
N ASN A 27 8.09 -6.34 4.76
CA ASN A 27 8.91 -5.12 4.81
C ASN A 27 10.36 -5.38 4.36
N ASN A 28 10.95 -6.51 4.75
CA ASN A 28 12.32 -6.84 4.32
C ASN A 28 12.35 -7.24 2.85
N VAL A 29 11.32 -7.96 2.38
CA VAL A 29 11.19 -8.34 0.96
C VAL A 29 11.08 -7.10 0.08
N VAL A 30 10.24 -6.12 0.41
CA VAL A 30 10.08 -4.91 -0.42
C VAL A 30 11.32 -4.01 -0.37
N LYS A 31 12.04 -3.94 0.75
CA LYS A 31 13.34 -3.25 0.81
C LYS A 31 14.36 -3.89 -0.12
N TRP A 32 14.48 -5.21 -0.07
CA TRP A 32 15.34 -5.95 -0.98
C TRP A 32 14.93 -5.76 -2.45
N LEU A 33 13.63 -5.72 -2.76
CA LEU A 33 13.16 -5.43 -4.11
C LEU A 33 13.53 -4.01 -4.58
N ALA A 34 13.43 -3.01 -3.69
CA ALA A 34 13.83 -1.64 -4.02
C ALA A 34 15.30 -1.56 -4.45
N GLU A 35 16.21 -2.24 -3.72
CA GLU A 35 17.63 -2.33 -4.09
C GLU A 35 17.83 -2.94 -5.50
N ARG A 36 17.00 -3.93 -5.88
CA ARG A 36 17.04 -4.53 -7.23
C ARG A 36 16.53 -3.60 -8.31
N CYS A 37 15.49 -2.83 -8.01
CA CYS A 37 14.96 -1.82 -8.93
C CYS A 37 15.97 -0.70 -9.16
N GLU A 38 16.58 -0.16 -8.12
CA GLU A 38 17.61 0.88 -8.22
C GLU A 38 18.83 0.37 -9.00
N ALA A 39 19.27 -0.86 -8.75
CA ALA A 39 20.36 -1.49 -9.51
C ALA A 39 20.02 -1.70 -11.00
N ALA A 40 18.73 -1.78 -11.34
CA ALA A 40 18.24 -1.82 -12.72
C ALA A 40 18.04 -0.43 -13.34
N GLY A 41 18.39 0.65 -12.63
CA GLY A 41 18.28 2.03 -13.10
C GLY A 41 16.88 2.65 -12.90
N ILE A 42 16.03 2.04 -12.09
CA ILE A 42 14.72 2.60 -11.75
C ILE A 42 14.89 3.66 -10.66
N GLU A 43 14.37 4.86 -10.91
CA GLU A 43 14.35 5.94 -9.93
C GLU A 43 13.23 5.71 -8.91
N ILE A 44 13.57 5.70 -7.62
CA ILE A 44 12.63 5.55 -6.52
C ILE A 44 12.65 6.83 -5.68
N TYR A 45 11.47 7.44 -5.51
CA TYR A 45 11.29 8.65 -4.70
C TYR A 45 10.52 8.32 -3.41
N PRO A 46 11.19 7.80 -2.36
CA PRO A 46 10.53 7.52 -1.09
C PRO A 46 10.09 8.83 -0.41
N GLY A 47 8.97 8.79 0.31
CA GLY A 47 8.47 9.94 1.07
C GLY A 47 7.66 10.95 0.25
N PHE A 48 7.53 10.76 -1.07
CA PHE A 48 6.67 11.57 -1.92
C PHE A 48 5.35 10.82 -2.20
N ALA A 49 4.25 11.34 -1.67
CA ALA A 49 2.92 10.79 -1.92
C ALA A 49 2.33 11.41 -3.19
N GLY A 50 1.76 10.58 -4.07
CA GLY A 50 0.89 11.07 -5.13
C GLY A 50 -0.43 11.59 -4.54
N ALA A 51 -0.78 12.83 -4.83
CA ALA A 51 -1.96 13.51 -4.29
C ALA A 51 -3.11 13.59 -5.30
N GLU A 52 -2.79 13.81 -6.58
CA GLU A 52 -3.79 14.03 -7.63
C GLU A 52 -3.39 13.36 -8.95
N ILE A 53 -4.38 12.82 -9.68
CA ILE A 53 -4.18 12.33 -11.04
C ILE A 53 -4.31 13.46 -12.05
N LEU A 54 -3.31 13.59 -12.92
CA LEU A 54 -3.32 14.55 -14.02
C LEU A 54 -3.96 13.93 -15.26
N THR A 55 -4.88 14.66 -15.89
CA THR A 55 -5.60 14.19 -17.09
C THR A 55 -5.78 15.26 -18.14
N GLU A 56 -5.76 14.86 -19.41
CA GLU A 56 -6.24 15.65 -20.54
C GLU A 56 -7.47 14.96 -21.14
N GLY A 57 -8.66 15.54 -20.92
CA GLY A 57 -9.93 14.89 -21.24
C GLY A 57 -10.04 13.53 -20.55
N ASN A 58 -10.15 12.46 -21.34
CA ASN A 58 -10.26 11.08 -20.86
C ASN A 58 -8.91 10.35 -20.75
N ARG A 59 -7.79 11.05 -20.94
CA ARG A 59 -6.45 10.45 -20.90
C ARG A 59 -5.73 10.83 -19.62
N VAL A 60 -5.19 9.84 -18.90
CA VAL A 60 -4.22 10.07 -17.82
C VAL A 60 -2.87 10.46 -18.42
N ILE A 61 -2.29 11.55 -17.91
CA ILE A 61 -1.00 12.11 -18.37
C ILE A 61 0.07 12.10 -17.28
N GLY A 62 -0.27 11.77 -16.04
CA GLY A 62 0.69 11.81 -14.94
C GLY A 62 0.06 11.79 -13.55
N VAL A 63 0.88 12.13 -12.56
CA VAL A 63 0.51 12.29 -11.15
C VAL A 63 1.15 13.55 -10.59
N ARG A 64 0.41 14.30 -9.77
CA ARG A 64 0.94 15.39 -8.96
C ARG A 64 1.27 14.88 -7.56
N MET A 65 2.45 15.20 -7.08
CA MET A 65 2.86 14.95 -5.70
C MET A 65 2.11 15.87 -4.72
N GLY A 66 2.05 15.50 -3.43
CA GLY A 66 1.48 16.36 -2.40
C GLY A 66 2.33 17.60 -2.10
N ASP A 67 1.65 18.70 -1.76
CA ASP A 67 2.29 19.93 -1.32
C ASP A 67 3.03 19.75 0.01
N MET A 68 4.17 20.42 0.14
CA MET A 68 4.94 20.49 1.38
C MET A 68 4.67 21.80 2.12
N GLY A 69 4.87 21.80 3.43
CA GLY A 69 4.72 23.02 4.23
C GLY A 69 3.26 23.45 4.44
N ILE A 70 2.30 22.54 4.35
CA ILE A 70 0.90 22.78 4.74
C ILE A 70 0.73 22.54 6.26
N ASP A 71 -0.10 23.33 6.93
CA ASP A 71 -0.47 23.12 8.33
C ASP A 71 -1.67 22.16 8.50
N LYS A 72 -2.01 21.88 9.76
CA LYS A 72 -3.14 20.97 10.09
C LYS A 72 -4.50 21.50 9.63
N ASP A 73 -4.61 22.82 9.39
CA ASP A 73 -5.80 23.53 8.99
C ASP A 73 -5.84 23.73 7.46
N GLY A 74 -4.84 23.18 6.74
CA GLY A 74 -4.74 23.22 5.28
C GLY A 74 -4.12 24.50 4.74
N GLN A 75 -3.53 25.36 5.57
CA GLN A 75 -2.95 26.63 5.14
C GLN A 75 -1.45 26.50 4.82
N PRO A 76 -0.95 27.22 3.80
CA PRO A 76 0.48 27.31 3.50
C PRO A 76 1.27 27.94 4.64
N LYS A 77 2.37 27.30 5.05
CA LYS A 77 3.36 27.88 5.96
C LYS A 77 4.42 28.67 5.19
N SER A 78 5.34 29.30 5.92
CA SER A 78 6.48 30.03 5.34
C SER A 78 7.41 29.16 4.49
N ASN A 79 7.40 27.83 4.67
CA ASN A 79 8.16 26.87 3.89
C ASN A 79 7.28 26.07 2.91
N PHE A 80 6.16 26.65 2.46
CA PHE A 80 5.30 26.01 1.48
C PHE A 80 6.04 25.77 0.17
N GLU A 81 5.88 24.57 -0.36
CA GLU A 81 6.38 24.19 -1.68
C GLU A 81 5.29 23.40 -2.41
N PRO A 82 4.86 23.85 -3.61
CA PRO A 82 3.84 23.15 -4.37
C PRO A 82 4.36 21.78 -4.83
N GLY A 83 3.48 20.79 -4.84
CA GLY A 83 3.80 19.45 -5.31
C GLY A 83 4.24 19.42 -6.77
N MET A 84 5.20 18.57 -7.07
CA MET A 84 5.74 18.40 -8.43
C MET A 84 4.80 17.55 -9.30
N ASP A 85 4.68 17.94 -10.57
CA ASP A 85 3.99 17.16 -11.59
C ASP A 85 4.95 16.15 -12.25
N ILE A 86 4.63 14.87 -12.17
CA ILE A 86 5.31 13.81 -12.91
C ILE A 86 4.43 13.43 -14.10
N LEU A 87 4.87 13.82 -15.30
CA LEU A 87 4.23 13.43 -16.55
C LEU A 87 4.76 12.09 -17.03
N ALA A 88 3.85 11.20 -17.45
CA ALA A 88 4.18 9.87 -17.92
C ALA A 88 3.26 9.45 -19.06
N LYS A 89 3.79 8.65 -19.99
CA LYS A 89 2.99 8.05 -21.07
C LYS A 89 1.99 7.02 -20.53
N VAL A 90 2.39 6.32 -19.47
CA VAL A 90 1.59 5.31 -18.77
C VAL A 90 1.86 5.47 -17.28
N THR A 91 0.80 5.57 -16.50
CA THR A 91 0.85 5.60 -15.03
C THR A 91 0.24 4.32 -14.49
N VAL A 92 0.99 3.56 -13.71
CA VAL A 92 0.52 2.33 -13.05
C VAL A 92 0.26 2.63 -11.57
N LEU A 93 -0.96 2.38 -11.09
CA LEU A 93 -1.30 2.60 -9.70
C LEU A 93 -1.05 1.35 -8.86
N GLY A 94 -0.06 1.44 -7.97
CA GLY A 94 0.33 0.39 -7.01
C GLY A 94 0.02 0.74 -5.55
N GLU A 95 -1.00 1.55 -5.27
CA GLU A 95 -1.29 2.10 -3.93
C GLU A 95 -1.77 1.06 -2.90
N GLY A 96 -2.20 -0.12 -3.36
CA GLY A 96 -2.77 -1.16 -2.51
C GLY A 96 -4.25 -0.94 -2.18
N VAL A 97 -4.67 -1.42 -1.01
CA VAL A 97 -6.10 -1.43 -0.62
C VAL A 97 -6.58 0.00 -0.39
N ARG A 98 -7.69 0.37 -1.05
CA ARG A 98 -8.35 1.68 -0.89
C ARG A 98 -7.44 2.88 -1.23
N GLY A 99 -6.69 2.76 -2.34
CA GLY A 99 -5.80 3.80 -2.86
C GLY A 99 -6.48 5.14 -3.11
N ASN A 100 -5.77 6.24 -2.84
CA ASN A 100 -6.30 7.60 -2.94
C ASN A 100 -6.49 8.02 -4.40
N LEU A 101 -5.47 7.80 -5.23
CA LEU A 101 -5.51 8.10 -6.66
C LEU A 101 -6.45 7.16 -7.42
N ALA A 102 -6.46 5.88 -7.05
CA ALA A 102 -7.37 4.90 -7.61
C ALA A 102 -8.84 5.31 -7.39
N LYS A 103 -9.18 5.83 -6.21
CA LYS A 103 -10.53 6.34 -5.92
C LYS A 103 -10.91 7.51 -6.83
N GLN A 104 -9.99 8.43 -7.12
CA GLN A 104 -10.23 9.54 -8.05
C GLN A 104 -10.52 9.02 -9.46
N LEU A 105 -9.76 8.04 -9.95
CA LEU A 105 -9.99 7.43 -11.26
C LEU A 105 -11.31 6.69 -11.34
N ILE A 106 -11.66 5.91 -10.32
CA ILE A 106 -12.93 5.16 -10.26
C ILE A 106 -14.10 6.13 -10.39
N GLN A 107 -14.07 7.25 -9.67
CA GLN A 107 -15.12 8.28 -9.76
C GLN A 107 -15.13 8.99 -11.12
N LYS A 108 -13.95 9.36 -11.64
CA LYS A 108 -13.84 10.12 -12.89
C LYS A 108 -14.28 9.33 -14.12
N PHE A 109 -13.98 8.03 -14.15
CA PHE A 109 -14.20 7.16 -15.31
C PHE A 109 -15.32 6.15 -15.10
N ASP A 110 -16.09 6.26 -14.01
CA ASP A 110 -17.18 5.35 -13.65
C ASP A 110 -16.74 3.87 -13.67
N LEU A 111 -15.63 3.58 -12.97
CA LEU A 111 -15.02 2.24 -12.92
C LEU A 111 -15.49 1.41 -11.72
N GLU A 112 -16.58 1.82 -11.08
CA GLU A 112 -17.17 1.04 -9.98
C GLU A 112 -17.80 -0.22 -10.58
N GLY A 113 -17.47 -1.38 -10.02
CA GLY A 113 -18.09 -2.64 -10.43
C GLY A 113 -19.52 -2.77 -9.89
N GLU A 114 -20.26 -3.77 -10.37
CA GLU A 114 -21.60 -4.09 -9.86
C GLU A 114 -21.64 -4.35 -8.35
N ARG A 115 -20.52 -4.80 -7.77
CA ARG A 115 -20.39 -5.09 -6.35
C ARG A 115 -19.38 -4.13 -5.73
N PRO A 116 -19.76 -3.41 -4.65
CA PRO A 116 -18.84 -2.51 -3.97
C PRO A 116 -17.69 -3.30 -3.33
N GLN A 117 -16.54 -2.65 -3.20
CA GLN A 117 -15.41 -3.22 -2.47
C GLN A 117 -15.75 -3.38 -0.97
N VAL A 118 -15.36 -4.51 -0.40
CA VAL A 118 -15.52 -4.82 1.03
C VAL A 118 -14.13 -4.87 1.67
N PHE A 119 -14.01 -4.27 2.86
CA PHE A 119 -12.74 -4.11 3.55
C PHE A 119 -12.81 -4.64 4.97
N GLU A 120 -11.67 -5.06 5.48
CA GLU A 120 -11.47 -5.43 6.88
C GLU A 120 -10.19 -4.79 7.43
N THR A 121 -10.19 -4.49 8.72
CA THR A 121 -9.02 -3.93 9.39
C THR A 121 -8.15 -5.06 9.94
N GLY A 122 -6.93 -5.18 9.41
CA GLY A 122 -5.91 -6.07 9.97
C GLY A 122 -5.07 -5.34 11.03
N VAL A 123 -4.96 -5.92 12.22
CA VAL A 123 -4.04 -5.45 13.27
C VAL A 123 -2.94 -6.48 13.43
N LYS A 124 -1.68 -6.02 13.42
CA LYS A 124 -0.49 -6.86 13.53
C LYS A 124 0.44 -6.32 14.61
N GLU A 125 0.95 -7.23 15.43
CA GLU A 125 2.03 -6.96 16.38
C GLU A 125 3.24 -7.85 16.09
N ILE A 126 4.43 -7.39 16.48
CA ILE A 126 5.66 -8.17 16.40
C ILE A 126 6.16 -8.39 17.82
N TRP A 127 6.31 -9.66 18.20
CA TRP A 127 6.75 -10.06 19.51
C TRP A 127 8.15 -10.66 19.44
N ARG A 128 9.01 -10.31 20.39
CA ARG A 128 10.27 -11.01 20.61
C ARG A 128 10.05 -12.06 21.70
N ILE A 129 10.30 -13.32 21.36
CA ILE A 129 10.18 -14.45 22.29
C ILE A 129 11.55 -15.04 22.61
N LYS A 130 11.62 -15.83 23.68
CA LYS A 130 12.81 -16.61 24.02
C LYS A 130 13.13 -17.58 22.87
N PRO A 131 14.40 -17.76 22.47
CA PRO A 131 14.78 -18.66 21.38
C PRO A 131 14.27 -20.10 21.58
N GLU A 132 14.28 -20.60 22.82
CA GLU A 132 13.83 -21.97 23.13
C GLU A 132 12.34 -22.20 22.81
N LYS A 133 11.55 -21.12 22.70
CA LYS A 133 10.10 -21.17 22.41
C LYS A 133 9.78 -20.96 20.93
N HIS A 134 10.80 -20.73 20.09
CA HIS A 134 10.61 -20.51 18.67
C HIS A 134 10.74 -21.83 17.90
N GLN A 135 9.64 -22.29 17.31
CA GLN A 135 9.62 -23.37 16.32
C GLN A 135 9.25 -22.76 14.96
N PRO A 136 10.19 -22.73 13.99
CA PRO A 136 9.94 -22.20 12.66
C PRO A 136 8.91 -23.01 11.85
#